data_AF-A0A355UL60-F1
#
_entry.id   AF-A0A355UL60-F1
#
_cell.length_a   1.000
_cell.length_b   1.000
_cell.length_c   1.000
_cell.angle_alpha   90.00
_cell.angle_beta   90.00
_cell.angle_gamma   90.00
#
_symmetry.space_group_name_H-M   'P 1'
#
loop_
_entity.id
_entity.type
_entity.pdbx_description
1 polymer ?
#
loop_
_entity_poly.entity_id
_entity_poly.type
_entity_poly.pdbx_seq_one_letter_code
_entity_poly.pdbx_strand_id
1 'polypeptide(L)'
;MKNPNGYGSVCKLSGKRRKPFGVRITVGWELNKETGKLKQLYKPIGYYTTRSEAMIALADYNKDPYDLDSSKITFKEVYEKWSDEKLILKDDEHPYGISQSNINGYKAAWKLCKKIEDMRFVDVKLSHLQMVVD
;
A
#
# COMPACT_ATOMS: atom_id res chain seq x y z
N MET A 1 21.35 -2.67 -21.80
CA MET A 1 21.44 -1.78 -20.63
C MET A 1 21.01 -2.57 -19.39
N LYS A 2 21.82 -2.60 -18.33
CA LYS A 2 21.55 -3.35 -17.10
C LYS A 2 20.97 -2.39 -16.08
N ASN A 3 19.90 -2.78 -15.38
CA ASN A 3 19.30 -1.93 -14.36
C ASN A 3 20.26 -1.77 -13.16
N PRO A 4 20.13 -0.66 -12.39
CA PRO A 4 20.87 -0.48 -11.14
C PRO A 4 20.65 -1.63 -10.15
N ASN A 5 21.57 -1.78 -9.20
CA ASN A 5 21.43 -2.79 -8.15
C ASN A 5 20.15 -2.53 -7.33
N GLY A 6 19.40 -3.60 -7.03
CA GLY A 6 18.15 -3.50 -6.26
C GLY A 6 16.93 -3.01 -7.05
N TYR A 7 17.09 -2.49 -8.28
CA TYR A 7 16.01 -1.88 -9.06
C TYR A 7 14.90 -2.84 -9.49
N GLY A 8 15.13 -4.15 -9.41
CA GLY A 8 14.21 -5.19 -9.86
C GLY A 8 14.44 -5.64 -11.29
N SER A 9 13.50 -6.44 -11.82
CA SER A 9 13.66 -7.14 -13.09
C SER A 9 12.34 -7.34 -13.81
N VAL A 10 12.37 -7.13 -15.13
CA VAL A 10 11.28 -7.49 -16.05
C VAL A 10 11.66 -8.78 -16.79
N CYS A 11 10.89 -9.86 -16.59
CA CYS A 11 11.09 -11.13 -17.27
C CYS A 11 9.89 -11.50 -18.15
N LYS A 12 10.15 -12.11 -19.31
CA LYS A 12 9.12 -12.71 -20.15
C LYS A 12 8.85 -14.13 -19.65
N LEU A 13 7.60 -14.42 -19.32
CA LEU A 13 7.18 -15.73 -18.84
C LEU A 13 6.90 -16.67 -20.02
N SER A 14 7.22 -17.95 -19.87
CA SER A 14 7.11 -18.98 -20.91
C SER A 14 5.68 -19.46 -21.14
N GLY A 15 5.20 -19.52 -22.39
CA GLY A 15 3.84 -19.96 -22.75
C GLY A 15 2.95 -18.85 -23.32
N LYS A 16 1.72 -19.20 -23.73
CA LYS A 16 0.76 -18.26 -24.34
C LYS A 16 -0.06 -17.54 -23.26
N ARG A 17 0.48 -16.42 -22.73
CA ARG A 17 -0.21 -15.56 -21.75
C ARG A 17 -0.67 -14.27 -22.39
N ARG A 18 -1.85 -13.77 -21.97
CA ARG A 18 -2.34 -12.43 -22.37
C ARG A 18 -1.41 -11.30 -21.90
N LYS A 19 -0.78 -11.46 -20.72
CA LYS A 19 0.19 -10.52 -20.14
C LYS A 19 1.50 -11.26 -19.81
N PRO A 20 2.41 -11.42 -20.79
CA PRO A 20 3.58 -12.29 -20.64
C PRO A 20 4.76 -11.64 -19.89
N PHE A 21 4.76 -10.32 -19.69
CA PHE A 21 5.89 -9.62 -19.04
C PHE A 21 5.61 -9.43 -17.55
N GLY A 22 6.33 -10.17 -16.70
CA GLY A 22 6.24 -10.06 -15.24
C GLY A 22 7.30 -9.12 -14.69
N VAL A 23 6.90 -8.26 -13.75
CA VAL A 23 7.77 -7.33 -13.03
C VAL A 23 7.96 -7.84 -11.60
N ARG A 24 9.20 -7.98 -11.16
CA ARG A 24 9.55 -8.44 -9.81
C ARG A 24 10.69 -7.64 -9.22
N ILE A 25 10.65 -7.44 -7.91
CA ILE A 25 11.76 -6.87 -7.13
C ILE A 25 12.28 -7.91 -6.15
N THR A 26 13.50 -7.71 -5.67
CA THR A 26 14.07 -8.52 -4.60
C THR A 26 13.78 -7.84 -3.28
N VAL A 27 13.13 -8.53 -2.35
CA VAL A 27 12.81 -8.00 -1.01
C VAL A 27 13.73 -8.53 0.07
N GLY A 28 14.45 -9.61 -0.20
CA GLY A 28 15.38 -10.19 0.78
C GLY A 28 15.95 -11.52 0.34
N TRP A 29 16.63 -12.17 1.28
CA TRP A 29 17.24 -13.48 1.11
C TRP A 29 16.87 -14.34 2.32
N GLU A 30 16.43 -15.55 2.07
CA GLU A 30 16.07 -16.53 3.09
C GLU A 30 17.08 -17.68 3.06
N LEU A 31 17.67 -18.01 4.21
CA LEU A 31 18.52 -19.18 4.31
C LEU A 31 17.64 -20.43 4.42
N ASN A 32 17.68 -21.27 3.39
CA ASN A 32 17.04 -22.57 3.45
C ASN A 32 17.91 -23.49 4.33
N LYS A 33 17.42 -23.79 5.54
CA LYS A 33 18.14 -24.58 6.56
C LYS A 33 18.43 -26.02 6.13
N GLU A 34 17.64 -26.59 5.22
CA GLU A 34 17.82 -27.98 4.75
C GLU A 34 18.92 -28.09 3.69
N THR A 35 19.09 -27.04 2.87
CA THR A 35 20.03 -27.06 1.73
C THR A 35 21.26 -26.17 1.96
N GLY A 36 21.27 -25.35 3.01
CA GLY A 36 22.33 -24.38 3.31
C GLY A 36 22.43 -23.22 2.30
N LYS A 37 21.49 -23.10 1.36
CA LYS A 37 21.54 -22.11 0.29
C LYS A 37 20.66 -20.89 0.59
N LEU A 38 21.14 -19.72 0.18
CA LEU A 38 20.36 -18.48 0.20
C LEU A 38 19.36 -18.47 -0.97
N LYS A 39 18.08 -18.45 -0.64
CA LYS A 39 16.97 -18.31 -1.58
C LYS A 39 16.59 -16.84 -1.68
N GLN A 40 16.59 -16.30 -2.89
CA GLN A 40 16.16 -14.93 -3.14
C GLN A 40 14.64 -14.82 -2.99
N LEU A 41 14.18 -13.87 -2.16
CA LEU A 41 12.77 -13.56 -1.99
C LEU A 41 12.37 -12.46 -2.97
N TYR A 42 11.37 -12.76 -3.81
CA TYR A 42 10.84 -11.82 -4.79
C TYR A 42 9.45 -11.32 -4.38
N LYS A 43 9.19 -10.02 -4.56
CA LYS A 43 7.84 -9.44 -4.52
C LYS A 43 7.40 -9.14 -5.96
N PRO A 44 6.33 -9.77 -6.47
CA PRO A 44 5.79 -9.44 -7.78
C PRO A 44 5.10 -8.07 -7.73
N ILE A 45 5.41 -7.19 -8.68
CA ILE A 45 4.75 -5.90 -8.87
C ILE A 45 3.50 -6.08 -9.74
N GLY A 46 3.61 -6.84 -10.84
CA GLY A 46 2.49 -7.07 -11.75
C GLY A 46 2.89 -7.77 -13.04
N TYR A 47 1.89 -7.97 -13.91
CA TYR A 47 2.04 -8.57 -15.23
C TYR A 47 1.47 -7.65 -16.30
N TYR A 48 2.18 -7.49 -17.41
CA TYR A 48 1.88 -6.52 -18.46
C TYR A 48 1.93 -7.15 -19.85
N THR A 49 1.28 -6.48 -20.81
CA THR A 49 1.16 -6.96 -22.19
C THR A 49 2.44 -6.69 -22.96
N THR A 50 3.06 -5.53 -22.75
CA THR A 50 4.29 -5.12 -23.41
C THR A 50 5.47 -4.99 -22.44
N ARG A 51 6.70 -5.11 -22.96
CA ARG A 51 7.92 -4.88 -22.17
C ARG A 51 8.04 -3.42 -21.72
N SER A 52 7.51 -2.48 -22.52
CA SER A 52 7.54 -1.05 -22.21
C SER A 52 6.65 -0.73 -21.02
N GLU A 53 5.39 -1.21 -21.01
CA GLU A 53 4.49 -1.11 -19.85
C GLU A 53 5.14 -1.68 -18.57
N ALA A 54 5.77 -2.85 -18.68
CA ALA A 54 6.45 -3.48 -17.56
C ALA A 54 7.65 -2.66 -17.03
N MET A 55 8.38 -1.96 -17.91
CA MET A 55 9.49 -1.08 -17.50
C MET A 55 8.98 0.22 -16.87
N ILE A 56 7.89 0.79 -17.39
CA ILE A 56 7.23 1.96 -16.80
C ILE A 56 6.76 1.62 -15.39
N ALA A 57 6.04 0.51 -15.21
CA ALA A 57 5.59 0.06 -13.90
C ALA A 57 6.74 -0.21 -12.91
N LEU A 58 7.89 -0.69 -13.40
CA LEU A 58 9.08 -0.85 -12.57
C LEU A 58 9.68 0.51 -12.18
N ALA A 59 9.73 1.46 -13.10
CA ALA A 59 10.22 2.80 -12.82
C ALA A 59 9.31 3.54 -11.84
N ASP A 60 8.00 3.44 -12.02
CA ASP A 60 6.99 4.02 -11.13
C ASP A 60 7.11 3.45 -9.72
N TYR A 61 7.27 2.13 -9.59
CA TYR A 61 7.51 1.50 -8.30
C TYR A 61 8.82 1.99 -7.63
N ASN A 62 9.89 2.21 -8.40
CA ASN A 62 11.13 2.73 -7.82
C ASN A 62 11.05 4.24 -7.50
N LYS A 63 10.19 4.99 -8.20
CA LYS A 63 9.93 6.40 -7.94
C LYS A 63 9.07 6.57 -6.69
N ASP A 64 8.07 5.73 -6.53
CA ASP A 64 7.19 5.67 -5.36
C ASP A 64 6.76 4.23 -5.06
N PRO A 65 7.49 3.52 -4.17
CA PRO A 65 7.21 2.12 -3.85
C PRO A 65 5.85 1.85 -3.20
N TYR A 66 5.16 2.90 -2.75
CA TYR A 66 4.00 2.79 -1.87
C TYR A 66 2.69 2.49 -2.57
N ASP A 67 2.56 2.74 -3.87
CA ASP A 67 1.25 2.69 -4.55
C ASP A 67 0.64 1.28 -4.64
N LEU A 68 1.47 0.24 -4.52
CA LEU A 68 0.99 -1.15 -4.55
C LEU A 68 0.49 -1.67 -3.19
N ASP A 69 1.00 -1.15 -2.07
CA ASP A 69 0.51 -1.52 -0.74
C ASP A 69 -0.52 -0.51 -0.19
N SER A 70 -0.50 0.75 -0.64
CA SER A 70 -1.60 1.70 -0.43
C SER A 70 -2.90 1.21 -1.07
N SER A 71 -2.85 0.41 -2.15
CA SER A 71 -4.03 -0.21 -2.75
C SER A 71 -4.66 -1.33 -1.90
N LYS A 72 -3.96 -1.78 -0.85
CA LYS A 72 -4.41 -2.84 0.08
C LYS A 72 -4.84 -2.31 1.42
N ILE A 73 -4.45 -1.08 1.77
CA ILE A 73 -4.80 -0.50 3.06
C ILE A 73 -6.32 -0.36 3.17
N THR A 74 -6.85 -0.77 4.30
CA THR A 74 -8.26 -0.63 4.64
C THR A 74 -8.56 0.81 5.07
N PHE A 75 -9.83 1.21 5.00
CA PHE A 75 -10.25 2.52 5.46
C PHE A 75 -9.94 2.71 6.95
N LYS A 76 -10.06 1.64 7.75
CA LYS A 76 -9.65 1.60 9.16
C LYS A 76 -8.17 1.91 9.34
N GLU A 77 -7.28 1.22 8.64
CA GLU A 77 -5.84 1.44 8.77
C GLU A 77 -5.42 2.85 8.33
N VAL A 78 -6.13 3.46 7.37
CA VAL A 78 -5.94 4.87 7.01
C VAL A 78 -6.36 5.79 8.15
N TYR A 79 -7.54 5.54 8.73
CA TYR A 79 -8.03 6.33 9.86
C TYR A 79 -7.09 6.24 11.06
N GLU A 80 -6.61 5.04 11.41
CA GLU A 80 -5.71 4.84 12.54
C GLU A 80 -4.42 5.65 12.36
N LYS A 81 -3.72 5.48 11.23
CA LYS A 81 -2.49 6.24 10.91
C LYS A 81 -2.71 7.75 10.92
N TRP A 82 -3.79 8.22 10.31
CA TRP A 82 -4.13 9.63 10.31
C TRP A 82 -4.44 10.13 11.73
N SER A 83 -5.17 9.34 12.52
CA SER A 83 -5.60 9.71 13.85
C SER A 83 -4.44 9.80 14.83
N ASP A 84 -3.45 8.93 14.71
CA ASP A 84 -2.24 8.96 15.53
C ASP A 84 -1.41 10.23 15.27
N GLU A 85 -1.37 10.69 14.01
CA GLU A 85 -0.64 11.90 13.64
C GLU A 85 -1.41 13.20 13.90
N LYS A 86 -2.75 13.17 13.84
CA LYS A 86 -3.59 14.39 13.84
C LYS A 86 -4.45 14.58 15.08
N LEU A 87 -4.82 13.52 15.79
CA LEU A 87 -5.62 13.61 17.00
C LEU A 87 -4.76 13.71 18.27
N ILE A 88 -3.73 14.55 18.23
CA ILE A 88 -2.85 14.82 19.36
C ILE A 88 -3.51 15.85 20.28
N LEU A 89 -3.60 15.54 21.57
CA LEU A 89 -4.18 16.42 22.56
C LEU A 89 -3.32 17.68 22.73
N LYS A 90 -3.97 18.83 22.87
CA LYS A 90 -3.28 20.06 23.24
C LYS A 90 -2.79 20.00 24.69
N ASP A 91 -1.47 19.99 24.88
CA ASP A 91 -0.78 20.03 26.16
C ASP A 91 0.50 20.89 26.08
N ASP A 92 1.31 20.91 27.14
CA ASP A 92 2.55 21.69 27.21
C ASP A 92 3.60 21.23 26.18
N GLU A 93 3.59 19.94 25.80
CA GLU A 93 4.49 19.36 24.79
C GLU A 93 3.97 19.60 23.36
N HIS A 94 2.65 19.70 23.18
CA HIS A 94 1.95 19.86 21.91
C HIS A 94 1.06 21.12 21.92
N PRO A 95 1.65 22.33 21.89
CA PRO A 95 0.91 23.59 21.99
C PRO A 95 -0.06 23.83 20.82
N TYR A 96 0.16 23.17 19.68
CA TYR A 96 -0.69 23.22 18.49
C TYR A 96 -1.60 21.98 18.34
N GLY A 97 -1.70 21.15 19.38
CA GLY A 97 -2.63 20.02 19.43
C GLY A 97 -4.09 20.46 19.40
N ILE A 98 -4.99 19.50 19.25
CA ILE A 98 -6.43 19.74 19.22
C ILE A 98 -7.08 19.53 20.59
N SER A 99 -8.21 20.20 20.82
CA SER A 99 -8.93 20.09 22.09
C SER A 99 -9.56 18.71 22.27
N GLN A 100 -9.72 18.28 23.52
CA GLN A 100 -10.35 16.99 23.86
C GLN A 100 -11.77 16.84 23.26
N SER A 101 -12.54 17.94 23.23
CA SER A 101 -13.88 17.95 22.63
C SER A 101 -13.83 17.66 21.13
N ASN A 102 -12.85 18.24 20.42
CA ASN A 102 -12.70 18.02 18.98
C ASN A 102 -12.26 16.58 18.68
N ILE A 103 -11.32 16.03 19.47
CA ILE A 103 -10.92 14.61 19.38
C ILE A 103 -12.14 13.70 19.56
N ASN A 104 -12.98 13.97 20.57
CA ASN A 104 -14.17 13.18 20.83
C ASN A 104 -15.18 13.27 19.67
N GLY A 105 -15.30 14.43 19.03
CA GLY A 105 -16.11 14.63 17.83
C GLY A 105 -15.66 13.73 16.67
N TYR A 106 -14.36 13.74 16.35
CA TYR A 106 -13.80 12.85 15.30
C TYR A 106 -14.00 11.37 15.63
N LYS A 107 -13.75 10.96 16.88
CA LYS A 107 -13.99 9.58 17.33
C LYS A 107 -15.45 9.17 17.25
N ALA A 108 -16.39 10.10 17.50
CA ALA A 108 -17.81 9.84 17.37
C ALA A 108 -18.22 9.67 15.89
N ALA A 109 -17.73 10.56 15.01
CA ALA A 109 -17.97 10.45 13.58
C ALA A 109 -17.42 9.14 12.99
N TRP A 110 -16.22 8.72 13.41
CA TRP A 110 -15.63 7.45 12.98
C TRP A 110 -16.48 6.23 13.33
N LYS A 111 -17.19 6.24 14.47
CA LYS A 111 -18.08 5.12 14.84
C LYS A 111 -19.22 4.88 13.84
N LEU A 112 -19.62 5.90 13.09
CA LEU A 112 -20.62 5.77 12.02
C LEU A 112 -20.05 5.02 10.81
N CYS A 113 -18.75 5.15 10.56
CA CYS A 113 -18.04 4.51 9.45
C CYS A 113 -17.82 3.00 9.63
N LYS A 114 -18.26 2.39 10.74
CA LYS A 114 -18.06 0.94 11.02
C LYS A 114 -18.47 0.03 9.87
N LYS A 115 -19.52 0.37 9.12
CA LYS A 115 -20.00 -0.46 7.99
C LYS A 115 -19.00 -0.54 6.83
N ILE A 116 -18.06 0.39 6.75
CA ILE A 116 -17.11 0.52 5.64
C ILE A 116 -15.64 0.45 6.11
N GLU A 117 -15.41 0.16 7.39
CA GLU A 117 -14.07 0.24 8.00
C GLU A 117 -13.08 -0.79 7.41
N ASP A 118 -13.56 -2.00 7.12
CA ASP A 118 -12.75 -3.07 6.53
C ASP A 118 -12.63 -2.99 4.99
N MET A 119 -13.30 -2.03 4.35
CA MET A 119 -13.17 -1.82 2.91
C MET A 119 -11.78 -1.30 2.58
N ARG A 120 -11.21 -1.72 1.45
CA ARG A 120 -10.00 -1.08 0.91
C ARG A 120 -10.30 0.38 0.64
N PHE A 121 -9.40 1.26 1.07
CA PHE A 121 -9.63 2.71 0.98
C PHE A 121 -9.89 3.17 -0.47
N VAL A 122 -9.17 2.58 -1.42
CA VAL A 122 -9.34 2.82 -2.87
C VAL A 122 -10.70 2.39 -3.43
N ASP A 123 -11.40 1.49 -2.74
CA ASP A 123 -12.73 1.00 -3.15
C ASP A 123 -13.88 1.80 -2.50
N VAL A 124 -13.57 2.75 -1.60
CA VAL A 124 -14.58 3.63 -0.99
C VAL A 124 -15.11 4.58 -2.06
N LYS A 125 -16.43 4.60 -2.25
CA LYS A 125 -17.14 5.39 -3.26
C LYS A 125 -18.13 6.31 -2.59
N LEU A 126 -18.61 7.31 -3.34
CA LEU A 126 -19.62 8.26 -2.87
C LEU A 126 -20.86 7.56 -2.29
N SER A 127 -21.35 6.49 -2.91
CA SER A 127 -22.48 5.70 -2.42
C SER A 127 -22.25 5.08 -1.03
N HIS A 128 -21.01 4.66 -0.74
CA HIS A 128 -20.64 4.10 0.56
C HIS A 128 -20.64 5.19 1.63
N LEU A 129 -20.16 6.38 1.29
CA LEU A 129 -20.16 7.53 2.20
C LEU A 129 -21.58 8.04 2.47
N GLN A 130 -22.44 8.10 1.44
CA GLN A 130 -23.84 8.47 1.59
C GLN A 130 -24.57 7.55 2.57
N MET A 131 -24.35 6.23 2.47
CA MET A 131 -24.93 5.22 3.40
C MET A 131 -24.48 5.38 4.86
N VAL A 132 -23.36 6.06 5.12
CA VAL A 132 -22.88 6.33 6.48
C VAL A 132 -23.54 7.58 7.06
N VAL A 133 -23.93 8.53 6.22
CA VAL A 133 -24.47 9.83 6.61
C VAL A 133 -26.01 9.86 6.62
N ASP A 134 -26.67 9.07 5.77
CA ASP A 134 -28.12 8.82 5.76
C ASP A 134 -28.57 7.92 6.92
#